data_AF-A0A934CS13-F1
#
_entry.id   AF-A0A934CS13-F1
#
_cell.length_a   1.000
_cell.length_b   1.000
_cell.length_c   1.000
_cell.angle_alpha   90.00
_cell.angle_beta   90.00
_cell.angle_gamma   90.00
#
_symmetry.space_group_name_H-M   'P 1'
#
loop_
_entity.id
_entity.type
_entity.pdbx_description
1 polymer ?
#
loop_
_entity_poly.entity_id
_entity_poly.type
_entity_poly.pdbx_seq_one_letter_code
_entity_poly.pdbx_strand_id
1 'polypeptide(L)'
;MTDAPNVPVRSRLASSRAWNAVRVGFFIANRQVRANIGTSLLIIVVMVLTYLNLLVVSGVMVGIVQGLRSERLQYYSGDIILTNHREKDSIQNSPDALAYLRALPAIASFSPRYLAEGALEGNYAGKLLLQDEADTIPTNVAGINPVAEDATTGLSRLVIEGRYLQPSDYDQVLIGTSLLARYKTLTGIPGSTPIPNVGVGSKVRILVGGIEHEMTVKGIVASKIQELNLRVFMVDAQLRALLGRTDDGVNEIAIKLAPGADAAAVKGQLALSAINADAKIQLAQESEPVFFQDFATTFNKLGSFLGGIGLAVAFIVIFILVFVNIITRRRSIGILQAIGIRASGIQIGYIAQSVLYAIVGAAIGMLLLFTLIEPYFIAYPIDFPFSNGILTVSFIEAVVKALVLVVAIILASFIPARLILRQEIVDAVLGR
;
A
#
# COMPACT_ATOMS: atom_id res chain seq x y z
N MET A 1 -50.26 40.21 34.03
CA MET A 1 -48.86 40.12 33.55
C MET A 1 -47.98 40.48 34.74
N THR A 2 -47.19 39.61 35.33
CA THR A 2 -46.28 38.65 34.71
C THR A 2 -46.10 37.40 35.56
N ASP A 3 -46.39 36.24 34.96
CA ASP A 3 -46.03 34.90 35.43
C ASP A 3 -44.51 34.76 35.52
N ALA A 4 -44.01 34.27 36.66
CA ALA A 4 -42.64 33.78 36.78
C ALA A 4 -42.59 32.32 36.30
N PRO A 5 -41.70 31.95 35.37
CA PRO A 5 -41.66 30.60 34.81
C PRO A 5 -41.08 29.63 35.83
N ASN A 6 -41.90 28.65 36.23
CA ASN A 6 -41.55 27.52 37.06
C ASN A 6 -40.62 26.57 36.26
N VAL A 7 -39.30 26.83 36.31
CA VAL A 7 -38.29 25.95 35.67
C VAL A 7 -38.21 24.65 36.48
N PRO A 8 -38.35 23.47 35.86
CA PRO A 8 -38.43 22.21 36.60
C PRO A 8 -37.05 21.84 37.18
N VAL A 9 -36.94 21.88 38.51
CA VAL A 9 -35.77 21.47 39.32
C VAL A 9 -35.34 20.00 39.08
N ARG A 10 -36.16 19.20 38.38
CA ARG A 10 -35.88 17.79 38.08
C ARG A 10 -34.72 17.55 37.10
N SER A 11 -34.35 18.50 36.23
CA SER A 11 -33.31 18.25 35.20
C SER A 11 -31.86 18.36 35.71
N ARG A 12 -31.57 19.24 36.69
CA ARG A 12 -30.22 19.43 37.25
C ARG A 12 -29.77 18.33 38.22
N LEU A 13 -30.72 17.60 38.82
CA LEU A 13 -30.43 16.46 39.71
C LEU A 13 -30.11 15.17 38.94
N ALA A 14 -30.57 15.04 37.70
CA ALA A 14 -30.27 13.88 36.85
C ALA A 14 -28.83 13.92 36.33
N SER A 15 -28.34 15.10 35.91
CA SER A 15 -26.97 15.28 35.40
C SER A 15 -25.89 15.13 36.49
N SER A 16 -26.13 15.65 37.70
CA SER A 16 -25.21 15.48 38.84
C SER A 16 -25.12 14.04 39.36
N ARG A 17 -26.23 13.29 39.35
CA ARG A 17 -26.26 11.86 39.69
C ARG A 17 -25.55 11.00 38.65
N ALA A 18 -25.72 11.30 37.36
CA ALA A 18 -25.00 10.64 36.29
C ALA A 18 -23.48 10.88 36.39
N TRP A 19 -23.06 12.12 36.67
CA TRP A 19 -21.66 12.48 36.86
C TRP A 19 -21.01 11.75 38.06
N ASN A 20 -21.74 11.65 39.18
CA ASN A 20 -21.27 10.90 40.35
C ASN A 20 -21.17 9.40 40.07
N ALA A 21 -22.07 8.82 39.28
CA ALA A 21 -21.98 7.42 38.87
C ALA A 21 -20.75 7.13 37.99
N VAL A 22 -20.38 8.06 37.10
CA VAL A 22 -19.17 7.96 36.28
C VAL A 22 -17.91 8.07 37.15
N ARG A 23 -17.84 9.04 38.08
CA ARG A 23 -16.71 9.18 39.01
C ARG A 23 -16.52 7.95 39.89
N VAL A 24 -17.60 7.39 40.44
CA VAL A 24 -17.56 6.18 41.26
C VAL A 24 -17.15 4.97 40.40
N GLY A 25 -17.66 4.86 39.17
CA GLY A 25 -17.25 3.82 38.22
C GLY A 25 -15.75 3.85 37.92
N PHE A 26 -15.18 5.04 37.69
CA PHE A 26 -13.75 5.20 37.41
C PHE A 26 -12.87 4.89 38.64
N PHE A 27 -13.30 5.30 39.83
CA PHE A 27 -12.60 4.97 41.08
C PHE A 27 -12.58 3.46 41.35
N ILE A 28 -13.72 2.78 41.13
CA ILE A 28 -13.81 1.32 41.27
C ILE A 28 -12.94 0.61 40.23
N ALA A 29 -12.93 1.07 38.98
CA ALA A 29 -12.09 0.51 37.91
C ALA A 29 -10.61 0.52 38.30
N ASN A 30 -10.07 1.67 38.72
CA ASN A 30 -8.65 1.79 39.11
C ASN A 30 -8.29 0.88 40.32
N ARG A 31 -9.20 0.74 41.29
CA ARG A 31 -9.00 -0.14 42.44
C ARG A 31 -9.02 -1.63 42.04
N GLN A 32 -9.91 -2.01 41.13
CA GLN A 32 -10.04 -3.40 40.67
C GLN A 32 -8.84 -3.85 39.83
N VAL A 33 -8.27 -2.97 39.02
CA VAL A 33 -7.04 -3.25 38.24
C VAL A 33 -5.89 -3.68 39.16
N ARG A 34 -5.74 -3.01 40.31
CA ARG A 34 -4.67 -3.32 41.28
C ARG A 34 -4.91 -4.60 42.08
N ALA A 35 -6.15 -5.07 42.15
CA ALA A 35 -6.51 -6.24 42.97
C ALA A 35 -6.18 -7.58 42.30
N ASN A 36 -6.05 -7.64 40.97
CA ASN A 36 -5.71 -8.89 40.27
C ASN A 36 -4.84 -8.63 39.03
N ILE A 37 -3.57 -8.29 39.29
CA ILE A 37 -2.60 -7.81 38.30
C ILE A 37 -2.44 -8.80 37.13
N GLY A 38 -2.42 -10.11 37.41
CA GLY A 38 -2.25 -11.14 36.37
C GLY A 38 -3.39 -11.16 35.36
N THR A 39 -4.65 -11.07 35.82
CA THR A 39 -5.81 -11.04 34.92
C THR A 39 -5.88 -9.72 34.16
N SER A 40 -5.61 -8.59 34.81
CA SER A 40 -5.56 -7.28 34.15
C SER A 40 -4.47 -7.20 33.09
N LEU A 41 -3.29 -7.76 33.36
CA LEU A 41 -2.20 -7.83 32.39
C LEU A 41 -2.59 -8.70 31.19
N LEU A 42 -3.18 -9.88 31.43
CA LEU A 42 -3.66 -10.75 30.36
C LEU A 42 -4.69 -10.04 29.47
N ILE A 43 -5.62 -9.30 30.06
CA ILE A 43 -6.61 -8.52 29.31
C ILE A 43 -5.92 -7.45 28.46
N ILE A 44 -4.98 -6.70 29.03
CA ILE A 44 -4.23 -5.68 28.29
C ILE A 44 -3.48 -6.32 27.12
N VAL A 45 -2.79 -7.44 27.32
CA VAL A 45 -2.09 -8.17 26.24
C VAL A 45 -3.07 -8.59 25.15
N VAL A 46 -4.22 -9.15 25.51
CA VAL A 46 -5.27 -9.51 24.53
C VAL A 46 -5.76 -8.27 23.79
N MET A 47 -5.94 -7.13 24.46
CA MET A 47 -6.35 -5.88 23.83
C MET A 47 -5.29 -5.33 22.87
N VAL A 48 -4.00 -5.40 23.24
CA VAL A 48 -2.87 -5.05 22.38
C VAL A 48 -2.88 -5.92 21.13
N LEU A 49 -2.95 -7.25 21.29
CA LEU A 49 -2.95 -8.19 20.17
C LEU A 49 -4.17 -8.00 19.25
N THR A 50 -5.33 -7.75 19.84
CA THR A 50 -6.58 -7.47 19.11
C THR A 50 -6.46 -6.18 18.29
N TYR A 51 -5.93 -5.12 18.90
CA TYR A 51 -5.72 -3.86 18.20
C TYR A 51 -4.67 -3.99 17.09
N LEU A 52 -3.55 -4.64 17.38
CA LEU A 52 -2.52 -4.92 16.38
C LEU A 52 -3.06 -5.76 15.23
N ASN A 53 -3.89 -6.78 15.48
CA ASN A 53 -4.51 -7.56 14.44
C ASN A 53 -5.37 -6.70 13.50
N LEU A 54 -6.17 -5.78 14.05
CA LEU A 54 -6.99 -4.84 13.26
C LEU A 54 -6.15 -3.94 12.36
N LEU A 55 -4.96 -3.54 12.81
CA LEU A 55 -4.05 -2.67 12.07
C LEU A 55 -3.25 -3.44 11.02
N VAL A 56 -2.61 -4.53 11.43
CA VAL A 56 -1.68 -5.31 10.59
C VAL A 56 -2.41 -5.90 9.39
N VAL A 57 -3.60 -6.47 9.60
CA VAL A 57 -4.35 -7.10 8.48
C VAL A 57 -4.68 -6.10 7.38
N SER A 58 -5.19 -4.92 7.75
CA SER A 58 -5.48 -3.85 6.78
C SER A 58 -4.20 -3.22 6.22
N GLY A 59 -3.20 -3.01 7.07
CA GLY A 59 -1.96 -2.34 6.71
C GLY A 59 -1.08 -3.15 5.77
N VAL A 60 -1.09 -4.49 5.86
CA VAL A 60 -0.40 -5.35 4.88
C VAL A 60 -1.09 -5.25 3.52
N MET A 61 -2.42 -5.23 3.47
CA MET A 61 -3.16 -5.12 2.20
C MET A 61 -2.89 -3.78 1.50
N VAL A 62 -2.90 -2.67 2.24
CA VAL A 62 -2.53 -1.34 1.71
C VAL A 62 -1.03 -1.31 1.37
N GLY A 63 -0.20 -1.93 2.19
CA GLY A 63 1.25 -1.93 2.03
C GLY A 63 1.75 -2.71 0.80
N ILE A 64 1.02 -3.75 0.38
CA ILE A 64 1.26 -4.41 -0.91
C ILE A 64 1.09 -3.42 -2.08
N VAL A 65 0.04 -2.60 -2.06
CA VAL A 65 -0.19 -1.60 -3.10
C VAL A 65 0.88 -0.52 -3.03
N GLN A 66 1.23 -0.07 -1.82
CA GLN A 66 2.21 0.98 -1.61
C GLN A 66 3.64 0.55 -2.02
N GLY A 67 4.02 -0.70 -1.78
CA GLY A 67 5.30 -1.26 -2.21
C GLY A 67 5.43 -1.33 -3.73
N LEU A 68 4.33 -1.59 -4.44
CA LEU A 68 4.29 -1.53 -5.89
C LEU A 68 4.44 -0.09 -6.40
N ARG A 69 3.75 0.86 -5.76
CA ARG A 69 3.85 2.29 -6.08
C ARG A 69 5.27 2.81 -5.88
N SER A 70 5.91 2.46 -4.78
CA SER A 70 7.28 2.89 -4.49
C SER A 70 8.26 2.30 -5.49
N GLU A 71 8.11 1.03 -5.89
CA GLU A 71 8.92 0.47 -6.97
C GLU A 71 8.73 1.21 -8.29
N ARG A 72 7.47 1.48 -8.70
CA ARG A 72 7.19 2.22 -9.94
C ARG A 72 7.74 3.64 -9.91
N LEU A 73 7.61 4.34 -8.79
CA LEU A 73 8.18 5.67 -8.59
C LEU A 73 9.71 5.62 -8.70
N GLN A 74 10.35 4.62 -8.09
CA GLN A 74 11.80 4.50 -8.07
C GLN A 74 12.40 4.08 -9.41
N TYR A 75 11.82 3.06 -10.07
CA TYR A 75 12.43 2.38 -11.21
C TYR A 75 11.77 2.64 -12.56
N TYR A 76 10.64 3.35 -12.61
CA TYR A 76 9.91 3.61 -13.87
C TYR A 76 9.60 5.09 -14.12
N SER A 77 8.74 5.70 -13.30
CA SER A 77 8.19 7.03 -13.60
C SER A 77 9.02 8.19 -13.05
N GLY A 78 9.76 7.98 -11.97
CA GLY A 78 10.18 9.09 -11.11
C GLY A 78 8.97 9.70 -10.39
N ASP A 79 9.14 10.91 -9.87
CA ASP A 79 8.09 11.68 -9.19
C ASP A 79 7.04 12.23 -10.17
N ILE A 80 7.50 12.61 -11.37
CA ILE A 80 6.67 13.14 -12.46
C ILE A 80 7.04 12.39 -13.74
N ILE A 81 6.04 12.05 -14.55
CA ILE A 81 6.24 11.50 -15.89
C ILE A 81 5.50 12.35 -16.91
N LEU A 82 6.18 12.68 -18.00
CA LEU A 82 5.58 13.31 -19.18
C LEU A 82 5.39 12.23 -20.23
N THR A 83 4.20 12.17 -20.82
CA THR A 83 3.90 11.26 -21.93
C THR A 83 3.27 12.03 -23.08
N ASN A 84 3.39 11.50 -24.29
CA ASN A 84 2.65 12.01 -25.44
C ASN A 84 1.12 11.91 -25.21
N HIS A 85 0.37 12.83 -25.82
CA HIS A 85 -1.08 12.70 -25.89
C HIS A 85 -1.46 11.45 -26.72
N ARG A 86 -2.57 10.80 -26.40
CA ARG A 86 -3.02 9.56 -27.07
C ARG A 86 -3.16 9.67 -28.59
N GLU A 87 -3.30 10.88 -29.11
CA GLU A 87 -3.50 11.18 -30.53
C GLU A 87 -2.19 11.51 -31.27
N LYS A 88 -1.06 11.60 -30.56
CA LYS A 88 0.24 11.99 -31.12
C LYS A 88 1.26 10.85 -30.92
N ASP A 89 2.11 10.60 -31.90
CA ASP A 89 3.14 9.55 -31.80
C ASP A 89 4.35 9.92 -30.94
N SER A 90 4.49 11.20 -30.56
CA SER A 90 5.55 11.70 -29.67
C SER A 90 5.15 13.02 -29.00
N ILE A 91 5.93 13.45 -28.00
CA ILE A 91 5.85 14.78 -27.40
C ILE A 91 6.39 15.78 -28.43
N GLN A 92 5.52 16.68 -28.90
CA GLN A 92 5.91 17.73 -29.82
C GLN A 92 6.88 18.71 -29.13
N ASN A 93 7.82 19.30 -29.89
CA ASN A 93 8.86 20.20 -29.37
C ASN A 93 9.70 19.61 -28.21
N SER A 94 9.96 18.30 -28.25
CA SER A 94 10.79 17.61 -27.26
C SER A 94 12.11 18.31 -26.93
N PRO A 95 12.91 18.85 -27.87
CA PRO A 95 14.15 19.55 -27.56
C PRO A 95 13.97 20.74 -26.60
N ASP A 96 12.93 21.55 -26.80
CA ASP A 96 12.63 22.71 -25.96
C ASP A 96 12.14 22.27 -24.58
N ALA A 97 11.31 21.22 -24.52
CA ALA A 97 10.91 20.62 -23.26
C ALA A 97 12.13 20.12 -22.46
N LEU A 98 13.05 19.38 -23.10
CA LEU A 98 14.27 18.90 -22.45
C LEU A 98 15.18 20.05 -22.01
N ALA A 99 15.31 21.12 -22.81
CA ALA A 99 16.06 22.31 -22.44
C ALA A 99 15.46 23.02 -21.21
N TYR A 100 14.13 23.15 -21.17
CA TYR A 100 13.42 23.71 -20.03
C TYR A 100 13.59 22.87 -18.76
N LEU A 101 13.46 21.55 -18.86
CA LEU A 101 13.66 20.63 -17.72
C LEU A 101 15.09 20.72 -17.16
N ARG A 102 16.11 20.85 -18.02
CA ARG A 102 17.51 21.06 -17.58
C ARG A 102 17.70 22.36 -16.80
N ALA A 103 16.93 23.39 -17.12
CA ALA A 103 17.04 24.71 -16.48
C ALA A 103 16.33 24.78 -15.12
N LEU A 104 15.50 23.80 -14.77
CA LEU A 104 14.76 23.80 -13.51
C LEU A 104 15.58 23.21 -12.36
N PRO A 105 15.93 24.00 -11.32
CA PRO A 105 16.74 23.50 -10.19
C PRO A 105 16.00 22.49 -9.31
N ALA A 106 14.66 22.45 -9.40
CA ALA A 106 13.83 21.48 -8.68
C ALA A 106 13.93 20.06 -9.25
N ILE A 107 14.55 19.87 -10.42
CA ILE A 107 14.74 18.57 -11.07
C ILE A 107 16.15 18.08 -10.77
N ALA A 108 16.27 16.91 -10.14
CA ALA A 108 17.57 16.28 -9.88
C ALA A 108 18.09 15.56 -11.13
N SER A 109 17.23 14.82 -11.82
CA SER A 109 17.56 14.12 -13.05
C SER A 109 16.29 13.81 -13.84
N PHE A 110 16.46 13.55 -15.14
CA PHE A 110 15.37 13.06 -15.98
C PHE A 110 15.93 12.15 -17.06
N SER A 111 15.07 11.26 -17.58
CA SER A 111 15.41 10.33 -18.64
C SER A 111 14.39 10.41 -19.78
N PRO A 112 14.77 10.93 -20.96
CA PRO A 112 13.95 10.82 -22.16
C PRO A 112 14.00 9.40 -22.72
N ARG A 113 12.85 8.91 -23.19
CA ARG A 113 12.69 7.57 -23.76
C ARG A 113 11.98 7.66 -25.11
N TYR A 114 12.58 7.03 -26.10
CA TYR A 114 11.93 6.76 -27.39
C TYR A 114 11.25 5.41 -27.28
N LEU A 115 9.98 5.32 -27.64
CA LEU A 115 9.22 4.09 -27.63
C LEU A 115 8.77 3.74 -29.03
N ALA A 116 8.86 2.46 -29.36
CA ALA A 116 8.24 1.90 -30.54
C ALA A 116 7.64 0.54 -30.22
N GLU A 117 6.50 0.27 -30.83
CA GLU A 117 5.96 -1.09 -30.87
C GLU A 117 6.82 -1.94 -31.78
N GLY A 118 7.05 -3.19 -31.38
CA GLY A 118 7.85 -4.13 -32.14
C GLY A 118 7.58 -5.56 -31.74
N ALA A 119 8.40 -6.45 -32.28
CA ALA A 119 8.42 -7.85 -31.90
C ALA A 119 9.85 -8.30 -31.65
N LEU A 120 10.02 -9.16 -30.64
CA LEU A 120 11.26 -9.86 -30.38
C LEU A 120 11.12 -11.26 -30.96
N GLU A 121 12.07 -11.66 -31.81
CA GLU A 121 12.17 -12.98 -32.39
C GLU A 121 13.43 -13.68 -31.87
N GLY A 122 13.24 -14.85 -31.26
CA GLY A 122 14.31 -15.72 -30.80
C GLY A 122 14.45 -16.97 -31.66
N ASN A 123 15.58 -17.66 -31.52
CA ASN A 123 15.84 -18.96 -32.14
C ASN A 123 15.65 -19.01 -33.67
N TYR A 124 15.62 -17.87 -34.36
CA TYR A 124 15.37 -17.77 -35.80
C TYR A 124 16.38 -18.59 -36.64
N ALA A 125 17.61 -18.76 -36.15
CA ALA A 125 18.66 -19.54 -36.81
C ALA A 125 18.41 -21.06 -36.77
N GLY A 126 17.54 -21.53 -35.87
CA GLY A 126 17.15 -22.93 -35.74
C GLY A 126 15.96 -23.35 -36.60
N LYS A 127 15.40 -22.44 -37.41
CA LYS A 127 14.34 -22.76 -38.38
C LYS A 127 14.87 -23.73 -39.43
N LEU A 128 14.41 -24.97 -39.40
CA LEU A 128 14.81 -26.01 -40.35
C LEU A 128 13.80 -26.13 -41.50
N LEU A 129 12.53 -25.77 -41.27
CA LEU A 129 11.46 -25.83 -42.25
C LEU A 129 10.81 -24.44 -42.46
N LEU A 130 10.38 -24.16 -43.69
CA LEU A 130 9.64 -22.93 -44.05
C LEU A 130 8.28 -22.78 -43.33
N GLN A 131 7.78 -23.85 -42.70
CA GLN A 131 6.52 -23.87 -41.95
C GLN A 131 6.71 -23.68 -40.43
N ASP A 132 7.96 -23.66 -39.94
CA ASP A 132 8.22 -23.43 -38.52
C ASP A 132 7.94 -21.96 -38.18
N GLU A 133 6.95 -21.72 -37.32
CA GLU A 133 6.72 -20.40 -36.76
C GLU A 133 7.91 -20.00 -35.88
N ALA A 134 8.39 -18.77 -36.05
CA ALA A 134 9.44 -18.27 -35.17
C ALA A 134 8.89 -18.03 -33.77
N ASP A 135 9.73 -18.24 -32.76
CA ASP A 135 9.45 -17.82 -31.39
C ASP A 135 9.43 -16.28 -31.34
N THR A 136 8.26 -15.71 -31.64
CA THR A 136 8.05 -14.26 -31.74
C THR A 136 7.10 -13.81 -30.65
N ILE A 137 7.45 -12.72 -29.97
CA ILE A 137 6.60 -12.09 -28.98
C ILE A 137 6.51 -10.59 -29.23
N PRO A 138 5.31 -9.99 -29.24
CA PRO A 138 5.18 -8.53 -29.32
C PRO A 138 5.79 -7.89 -28.07
N THR A 139 6.44 -6.74 -28.24
CA THR A 139 7.10 -6.00 -27.16
C THR A 139 7.14 -4.51 -27.46
N ASN A 140 7.35 -3.72 -26.41
CA ASN A 140 7.72 -2.32 -26.57
C ASN A 140 9.24 -2.21 -26.54
N VAL A 141 9.80 -1.56 -27.55
CA VAL A 141 11.23 -1.29 -27.65
C VAL A 141 11.48 0.14 -27.18
N ALA A 142 12.35 0.27 -26.18
CA ALA A 142 12.71 1.54 -25.58
C ALA A 142 14.16 1.91 -25.92
N GLY A 143 14.30 3.03 -26.62
CA GLY A 143 15.55 3.69 -26.86
C GLY A 143 15.84 4.63 -25.70
N ILE A 144 16.92 4.37 -24.98
CA ILE A 144 17.30 5.11 -23.78
C ILE A 144 18.74 5.63 -23.90
N ASN A 145 19.02 6.74 -23.20
CA ASN A 145 20.39 7.08 -22.85
C ASN A 145 20.75 6.33 -21.56
N PRO A 146 21.67 5.34 -21.59
CA PRO A 146 21.90 4.48 -20.43
C PRO A 146 22.37 5.23 -19.18
N VAL A 147 23.14 6.31 -19.35
CA VAL A 147 23.66 7.09 -18.21
C VAL A 147 22.55 7.92 -17.57
N ALA A 148 21.72 8.58 -18.37
CA ALA A 148 20.61 9.39 -17.86
C ALA A 148 19.48 8.53 -17.26
N GLU A 149 19.20 7.38 -17.89
CA GLU A 149 18.22 6.41 -17.40
C GLU A 149 18.65 5.86 -16.05
N ASP A 150 19.89 5.38 -15.92
CA ASP A 150 20.36 4.84 -14.65
C ASP A 150 20.43 5.89 -13.53
N ALA A 151 20.82 7.14 -13.85
CA ALA A 151 20.79 8.23 -12.87
C ALA A 151 19.37 8.54 -12.36
N THR A 152 18.34 8.34 -13.21
CA THR A 152 16.96 8.68 -12.90
C THR A 152 16.20 7.53 -12.25
N THR A 153 16.29 6.32 -12.82
CA THR A 153 15.51 5.16 -12.39
C THR A 153 16.35 4.06 -11.73
N GLY A 154 17.68 4.09 -11.89
CA GLY A 154 18.52 3.00 -11.39
C GLY A 154 18.27 1.67 -12.11
N LEU A 155 17.91 1.72 -13.39
CA LEU A 155 17.61 0.53 -14.21
C LEU A 155 18.73 -0.53 -14.17
N SER A 156 20.00 -0.13 -13.99
CA SER A 156 21.13 -1.07 -13.86
C SER A 156 20.97 -2.04 -12.69
N ARG A 157 20.29 -1.63 -11.60
CA ARG A 157 20.04 -2.45 -10.40
C ARG A 157 19.04 -3.58 -10.66
N LEU A 158 18.26 -3.46 -11.73
CA LEU A 158 17.28 -4.46 -12.14
C LEU A 158 17.87 -5.50 -13.09
N VAL A 159 19.14 -5.34 -13.51
CA VAL A 159 19.83 -6.34 -14.34
C VAL A 159 20.25 -7.52 -13.47
N ILE A 160 19.58 -8.65 -13.64
CA ILE A 160 19.81 -9.88 -12.85
C ILE A 160 20.84 -10.82 -13.49
N GLU A 161 21.03 -10.74 -14.81
CA GLU A 161 22.03 -11.49 -15.56
C GLU A 161 22.68 -10.58 -16.61
N GLY A 162 23.99 -10.76 -16.85
CA GLY A 162 24.72 -10.01 -17.87
C GLY A 162 25.23 -8.65 -17.39
N ARG A 163 25.22 -7.65 -18.28
CA ARG A 163 25.73 -6.30 -17.99
C ARG A 163 24.74 -5.23 -18.48
N TYR A 164 24.70 -4.11 -17.77
CA TYR A 164 23.95 -2.93 -18.18
C TYR A 164 24.51 -2.29 -19.46
N LEU A 165 23.68 -1.52 -20.17
CA LEU A 165 24.05 -0.82 -21.40
C LEU A 165 24.99 0.36 -21.12
N GLN A 166 25.83 0.65 -22.09
CA GLN A 166 26.70 1.81 -22.20
C GLN A 166 26.33 2.56 -23.48
N PRO A 167 26.61 3.87 -23.58
CA PRO A 167 26.23 4.67 -24.76
C PRO A 167 26.77 4.16 -26.10
N SER A 168 27.85 3.36 -26.09
CA SER A 168 28.48 2.79 -27.29
C SER A 168 28.00 1.38 -27.65
N ASP A 169 27.06 0.80 -26.90
CA ASP A 169 26.60 -0.58 -27.08
C ASP A 169 25.55 -0.71 -28.18
N TYR A 170 25.97 -0.44 -29.41
CA TYR A 170 25.16 -0.74 -30.58
C TYR A 170 25.03 -2.25 -30.79
N ASP A 171 23.88 -2.67 -31.32
CA ASP A 171 23.52 -4.09 -31.58
C ASP A 171 23.47 -4.94 -30.31
N GLN A 172 23.23 -4.29 -29.17
CA GLN A 172 23.13 -4.90 -27.86
C GLN A 172 21.84 -4.46 -27.16
N VAL A 173 21.20 -5.40 -26.48
CA VAL A 173 19.93 -5.13 -25.79
C VAL A 173 19.85 -5.69 -24.39
N LEU A 174 19.04 -5.02 -23.57
CA LEU A 174 18.50 -5.58 -22.35
C LEU A 174 17.09 -6.09 -22.59
N ILE A 175 16.80 -7.31 -22.14
CA ILE A 175 15.50 -7.94 -22.35
C ILE A 175 14.79 -8.11 -21.01
N GLY A 176 13.55 -7.65 -20.92
CA GLY A 176 12.69 -7.89 -19.77
C GLY A 176 12.31 -9.37 -19.61
N THR A 177 12.24 -9.86 -18.37
CA THR A 177 12.01 -11.28 -18.07
C THR A 177 10.70 -11.85 -18.61
N SER A 178 9.65 -11.04 -18.73
CA SER A 178 8.34 -11.53 -19.22
C SER A 178 8.34 -11.92 -20.70
N LEU A 179 9.40 -11.57 -21.44
CA LEU A 179 9.59 -11.96 -22.84
C LEU A 179 10.24 -13.35 -23.00
N LEU A 180 10.75 -13.94 -21.91
CA LEU A 180 11.61 -15.12 -21.93
C LEU A 180 11.02 -16.27 -21.11
N ALA A 181 10.87 -17.45 -21.70
CA ALA A 181 10.22 -18.61 -21.07
C ALA A 181 10.96 -19.14 -19.83
N ARG A 182 12.28 -18.91 -19.76
CA ARG A 182 13.11 -19.31 -18.60
C ARG A 182 12.63 -18.64 -17.31
N TYR A 183 12.12 -17.43 -17.40
CA TYR A 183 11.59 -16.67 -16.27
C TYR A 183 10.08 -16.82 -16.29
N LYS A 184 9.56 -17.89 -15.68
CA LYS A 184 8.12 -18.11 -15.52
C LYS A 184 7.52 -16.95 -14.73
N THR A 185 7.09 -15.90 -15.42
CA THR A 185 6.45 -14.72 -14.81
C THR A 185 4.94 -14.95 -14.72
N LEU A 186 4.31 -14.40 -13.68
CA LEU A 186 2.85 -14.38 -13.53
C LEU A 186 2.18 -13.38 -14.49
N THR A 187 2.97 -12.62 -15.26
CA THR A 187 2.57 -11.46 -16.06
C THR A 187 3.09 -11.60 -17.50
N GLY A 188 2.67 -12.65 -18.20
CA GLY A 188 2.88 -12.77 -19.65
C GLY A 188 1.88 -11.91 -20.43
N ILE A 189 2.15 -11.66 -21.72
CA ILE A 189 1.16 -11.05 -22.61
C ILE A 189 0.10 -12.13 -22.94
N PRO A 190 -1.20 -11.89 -22.67
CA PRO A 190 -2.25 -12.85 -22.99
C PRO A 190 -2.20 -13.26 -24.47
N GLY A 191 -2.25 -14.58 -24.74
CA GLY A 191 -2.19 -15.10 -26.11
C GLY A 191 -0.80 -15.12 -26.74
N SER A 192 0.26 -14.80 -26.00
CA SER A 192 1.65 -14.93 -26.45
C SER A 192 2.39 -16.04 -25.70
N THR A 193 3.39 -16.61 -26.35
CA THR A 193 4.30 -17.58 -25.75
C THR A 193 5.66 -16.91 -25.53
N PRO A 194 6.16 -16.83 -24.29
CA PRO A 194 7.51 -16.34 -24.03
C PRO A 194 8.56 -17.16 -24.77
N ILE A 195 9.65 -16.51 -25.18
CA ILE A 195 10.67 -17.13 -26.04
C ILE A 195 11.53 -18.13 -25.24
N PRO A 196 11.64 -19.40 -25.67
CA PRO A 196 12.51 -20.38 -25.03
C PRO A 196 13.99 -20.16 -25.38
N ASN A 197 14.90 -20.67 -24.53
CA ASN A 197 16.35 -20.79 -24.81
C ASN A 197 17.11 -19.50 -25.16
N VAL A 198 16.56 -18.32 -24.88
CA VAL A 198 17.27 -17.05 -25.02
C VAL A 198 17.82 -16.60 -23.67
N GLY A 199 19.11 -16.24 -23.66
CA GLY A 199 19.82 -15.73 -22.50
C GLY A 199 20.90 -14.72 -22.91
N VAL A 200 21.75 -14.32 -21.96
CA VAL A 200 22.86 -13.40 -22.24
C VAL A 200 23.81 -14.01 -23.28
N GLY A 201 24.16 -13.22 -24.29
CA GLY A 201 25.00 -13.64 -25.42
C GLY A 201 24.23 -14.23 -26.61
N SER A 202 22.95 -14.58 -26.44
CA SER A 202 22.11 -15.06 -27.55
C SER A 202 21.93 -13.97 -28.61
N LYS A 203 21.84 -14.40 -29.88
CA LYS A 203 21.39 -13.54 -30.98
C LYS A 203 19.86 -13.57 -31.07
N VAL A 204 19.27 -12.39 -31.12
CA VAL A 204 17.83 -12.17 -31.28
C VAL A 204 17.59 -11.21 -32.43
N ARG A 205 16.44 -11.29 -33.08
CA ARG A 205 16.00 -10.28 -34.03
C ARG A 205 14.95 -9.40 -33.39
N ILE A 206 15.05 -8.11 -33.63
CA ILE A 206 14.03 -7.15 -33.26
C ILE A 206 13.41 -6.60 -34.52
N LEU A 207 12.10 -6.75 -34.63
CA LEU A 207 11.28 -6.14 -35.66
C LEU A 207 10.69 -4.84 -35.11
N VAL A 208 11.15 -3.70 -35.61
CA VAL A 208 10.65 -2.37 -35.23
C VAL A 208 10.54 -1.52 -36.49
N GLY A 209 9.41 -0.83 -36.67
CA GLY A 209 9.20 0.03 -37.84
C GLY A 209 9.24 -0.72 -39.19
N GLY A 210 8.96 -2.03 -39.18
CA GLY A 210 9.06 -2.90 -40.36
C GLY A 210 10.49 -3.33 -40.73
N ILE A 211 11.49 -2.97 -39.92
CA ILE A 211 12.88 -3.37 -40.11
C ILE A 211 13.21 -4.47 -39.11
N GLU A 212 13.71 -5.60 -39.62
CA GLU A 212 14.32 -6.65 -38.81
C GLU A 212 15.80 -6.34 -38.60
N HIS A 213 16.24 -6.30 -37.34
CA HIS A 213 17.63 -6.07 -36.98
C HIS A 213 18.14 -7.13 -36.00
N GLU A 214 19.27 -7.76 -36.31
CA GLU A 214 19.88 -8.75 -35.44
C GLU A 214 20.70 -8.08 -34.34
N MET A 215 20.50 -8.52 -33.10
CA MET A 215 21.19 -7.99 -31.93
C MET A 215 21.57 -9.07 -30.94
N THR A 216 22.43 -8.70 -30.00
CA THR A 216 22.97 -9.60 -28.98
C THR A 216 22.40 -9.23 -27.63
N VAL A 217 21.91 -10.23 -26.89
CA VAL A 217 21.41 -10.00 -25.53
C VAL A 217 22.58 -9.68 -24.60
N LYS A 218 22.65 -8.45 -24.09
CA LYS A 218 23.70 -8.03 -23.16
C LYS A 218 23.34 -8.32 -21.71
N GLY A 219 22.06 -8.22 -21.37
CA GLY A 219 21.58 -8.42 -20.01
C GLY A 219 20.08 -8.68 -19.94
N ILE A 220 19.66 -9.24 -18.82
CA ILE A 220 18.25 -9.53 -18.52
C ILE A 220 17.78 -8.63 -17.37
N VAL A 221 16.67 -7.93 -17.58
CA VAL A 221 16.07 -7.02 -16.61
C VAL A 221 14.88 -7.71 -15.95
N ALA A 222 14.89 -7.76 -14.62
CA ALA A 222 13.79 -8.27 -13.82
C ALA A 222 13.35 -7.20 -12.81
N SER A 223 12.04 -6.94 -12.79
CA SER A 223 11.42 -6.02 -11.85
C SER A 223 10.04 -6.53 -11.43
N LYS A 224 9.38 -5.86 -10.49
CA LYS A 224 7.96 -6.11 -10.20
C LYS A 224 7.02 -5.24 -11.05
N ILE A 225 7.58 -4.48 -11.99
CA ILE A 225 6.88 -3.53 -12.85
C ILE A 225 6.68 -4.19 -14.22
N GLN A 226 5.43 -4.45 -14.57
CA GLN A 226 5.09 -5.16 -15.80
C GLN A 226 5.60 -4.43 -17.05
N GLU A 227 5.56 -3.10 -17.08
CA GLU A 227 6.04 -2.30 -18.20
C GLU A 227 7.55 -2.46 -18.46
N LEU A 228 8.36 -2.75 -17.44
CA LEU A 228 9.79 -3.00 -17.60
C LEU A 228 10.04 -4.45 -18.04
N ASN A 229 9.29 -5.40 -17.47
CA ASN A 229 9.46 -6.83 -17.78
C ASN A 229 9.03 -7.20 -19.20
N LEU A 230 8.14 -6.43 -19.81
CA LEU A 230 7.66 -6.62 -21.19
C LEU A 230 8.38 -5.77 -22.23
N ARG A 231 9.47 -5.10 -21.84
CA ARG A 231 10.17 -4.11 -22.66
C ARG A 231 11.56 -4.62 -23.04
N VAL A 232 12.00 -4.25 -24.24
CA VAL A 232 13.39 -4.40 -24.67
C VAL A 232 14.05 -3.02 -24.67
N PHE A 233 15.24 -2.90 -24.11
CA PHE A 233 15.97 -1.64 -24.03
C PHE A 233 17.20 -1.67 -24.94
N MET A 234 17.42 -0.58 -25.66
CA MET A 234 18.60 -0.32 -26.50
C MET A 234 19.01 1.14 -26.40
N VAL A 235 20.16 1.48 -26.99
CA VAL A 235 20.61 2.87 -27.09
C VAL A 235 19.62 3.68 -27.94
N ASP A 236 19.26 4.88 -27.48
CA ASP A 236 18.32 5.78 -28.13
C ASP A 236 18.67 6.12 -29.59
N ALA A 237 19.93 6.39 -29.89
CA ALA A 237 20.43 6.68 -31.22
C ALA A 237 20.21 5.49 -32.18
N GLN A 238 20.35 4.26 -31.68
CA GLN A 238 20.11 3.05 -32.48
C GLN A 238 18.62 2.90 -32.80
N LEU A 239 17.73 3.05 -31.80
CA LEU A 239 16.29 2.91 -32.03
C LEU A 239 15.80 3.95 -33.05
N ARG A 240 16.23 5.21 -32.91
CA ARG A 240 15.87 6.28 -33.86
C ARG A 240 16.33 5.98 -35.27
N ALA A 241 17.56 5.48 -35.42
CA ALA A 241 18.09 5.07 -36.72
C ALA A 241 17.26 3.93 -37.35
N LEU A 242 16.87 2.92 -36.56
CA LEU A 242 16.01 1.82 -37.02
C LEU A 242 14.61 2.29 -37.42
N LEU A 243 14.07 3.31 -36.76
CA LEU A 243 12.77 3.89 -37.11
C LEU A 243 12.84 4.86 -38.31
N GLY A 244 14.04 5.15 -38.82
CA GLY A 244 14.23 6.22 -39.82
C GLY A 244 13.85 7.61 -39.31
N ARG A 245 13.80 7.79 -37.97
CA ARG A 245 13.39 9.04 -37.34
C ARG A 245 14.57 10.01 -37.28
N THR A 246 14.36 11.18 -37.89
CA THR A 246 15.28 12.32 -37.80
C THR A 246 14.79 13.37 -36.81
N ASP A 247 13.58 13.20 -36.28
CA ASP A 247 12.99 14.06 -35.27
C ASP A 247 13.43 13.62 -33.86
N ASP A 248 13.75 14.60 -33.01
CA ASP A 248 14.14 14.35 -31.61
C ASP A 248 12.91 14.18 -30.68
N GLY A 249 11.74 13.84 -31.25
CA GLY A 249 10.48 13.67 -30.54
C GLY A 249 10.48 12.45 -29.63
N VAL A 250 10.53 12.65 -28.31
CA VAL A 250 10.51 11.58 -27.31
C VAL A 250 9.07 11.16 -26.98
N ASN A 251 8.89 9.92 -26.53
CA ASN A 251 7.57 9.38 -26.19
C ASN A 251 7.25 9.57 -24.71
N GLU A 252 8.24 9.35 -23.85
CA GLU A 252 8.12 9.49 -22.40
C GLU A 252 9.33 10.23 -21.83
N ILE A 253 9.12 11.00 -20.76
CA ILE A 253 10.20 11.57 -19.95
C ILE A 253 9.91 11.26 -18.49
N ALA A 254 10.74 10.41 -17.89
CA ALA A 254 10.72 10.19 -16.44
C ALA A 254 11.51 11.29 -15.74
N ILE A 255 10.96 11.88 -14.68
CA ILE A 255 11.57 13.01 -13.97
C ILE A 255 11.67 12.69 -12.49
N LYS A 256 12.87 12.86 -11.95
CA LYS A 256 13.16 12.77 -10.52
C LYS A 256 13.47 14.14 -9.96
N LEU A 257 12.78 14.50 -8.89
CA LEU A 257 12.90 15.80 -8.27
C LEU A 257 14.05 15.86 -7.28
N ALA A 258 14.56 17.07 -7.06
CA ALA A 258 15.54 17.36 -6.02
C ALA A 258 14.94 17.08 -4.63
N PRO A 259 15.75 16.62 -3.66
CA PRO A 259 15.28 16.39 -2.31
C PRO A 259 14.56 17.62 -1.72
N GLY A 260 13.34 17.42 -1.23
CA GLY A 260 12.52 18.48 -0.64
C GLY A 260 11.71 19.33 -1.62
N ALA A 261 11.81 19.09 -2.93
CA ALA A 261 10.92 19.71 -3.91
C ALA A 261 9.50 19.13 -3.82
N ASP A 262 8.48 19.99 -3.92
CA ASP A 262 7.08 19.56 -3.96
C ASP A 262 6.67 19.19 -5.39
N ALA A 263 6.36 17.91 -5.61
CA ALA A 263 5.95 17.40 -6.91
C ALA A 263 4.68 18.06 -7.45
N ALA A 264 3.72 18.43 -6.58
CA ALA A 264 2.49 19.09 -7.02
C ALA A 264 2.78 20.52 -7.50
N ALA A 265 3.62 21.26 -6.78
CA ALA A 265 4.06 22.59 -7.18
C ALA A 265 4.85 22.56 -8.51
N VAL A 266 5.80 21.62 -8.65
CA VAL A 266 6.58 21.47 -9.89
C VAL A 266 5.68 21.09 -11.06
N LYS A 267 4.74 20.15 -10.88
CA LYS A 267 3.72 19.85 -11.89
C LYS A 267 2.93 21.10 -12.28
N GLY A 268 2.52 21.92 -11.32
CA GLY A 268 1.83 23.19 -11.58
C GLY A 268 2.68 24.15 -12.42
N GLN A 269 3.97 24.25 -12.14
CA GLN A 269 4.91 25.05 -12.94
C GLN A 269 5.07 24.51 -14.37
N LEU A 270 5.22 23.19 -14.53
CA LEU A 270 5.28 22.54 -15.85
C LEU A 270 3.99 22.75 -16.64
N ALA A 271 2.84 22.72 -15.98
CA ALA A 271 1.53 22.92 -16.60
C ALA A 271 1.32 24.34 -17.15
N LEU A 272 2.02 25.34 -16.59
CA LEU A 272 2.02 26.72 -17.08
C LEU A 272 3.02 26.97 -18.21
N SER A 273 3.93 26.02 -18.46
CA SER A 273 4.91 26.11 -19.53
C SER A 273 4.32 25.67 -20.89
N ALA A 274 5.03 25.97 -21.98
CA ALA A 274 4.65 25.51 -23.32
C ALA A 274 4.59 23.97 -23.44
N ILE A 275 5.26 23.24 -22.55
CA ILE A 275 5.28 21.76 -22.52
C ILE A 275 3.87 21.18 -22.37
N ASN A 276 2.97 21.86 -21.64
CA ASN A 276 1.63 21.36 -21.37
C ASN A 276 0.75 21.24 -22.62
N ALA A 277 1.07 21.97 -23.69
CA ALA A 277 0.37 21.85 -24.98
C ALA A 277 0.77 20.59 -25.75
N ASP A 278 1.97 20.08 -25.48
CA ASP A 278 2.62 19.03 -26.27
C ASP A 278 2.77 17.70 -25.52
N ALA A 279 2.75 17.72 -24.18
CA ALA A 279 2.86 16.56 -23.31
C ALA A 279 1.79 16.55 -22.22
N LYS A 280 1.35 15.33 -21.89
CA LYS A 280 0.55 15.07 -20.70
C LYS A 280 1.48 14.97 -19.49
N ILE A 281 1.38 15.94 -18.59
CA ILE A 281 2.19 16.00 -17.36
C ILE A 281 1.43 15.30 -16.23
N GLN A 282 1.99 14.22 -15.70
CA GLN A 282 1.35 13.42 -14.65
C GLN A 282 2.27 13.21 -13.45
N LEU A 283 1.70 13.24 -12.25
CA LEU A 283 2.38 12.67 -11.08
C LEU A 283 2.49 11.14 -11.23
N ALA A 284 3.47 10.53 -10.57
CA ALA A 284 3.65 9.07 -10.56
C ALA A 284 2.32 8.31 -10.32
N GLN A 285 1.56 8.73 -9.31
CA GLN A 285 0.28 8.13 -8.94
C GLN A 285 -0.82 8.32 -10.02
N GLU A 286 -0.80 9.43 -10.76
CA GLU A 286 -1.78 9.69 -11.82
C GLU A 286 -1.46 8.94 -13.12
N SER A 287 -0.21 8.51 -13.28
CA SER A 287 0.27 7.73 -14.42
C SER A 287 0.08 6.21 -14.25
N GLU A 288 -0.62 5.80 -13.18
CA GLU A 288 -0.94 4.41 -12.90
C GLU A 288 -1.91 3.83 -13.95
N PRO A 289 -1.61 2.66 -14.55
CA PRO A 289 -2.53 1.99 -15.45
C PRO A 289 -3.85 1.67 -14.75
N VAL A 290 -4.96 1.62 -15.50
CA VAL A 290 -6.29 1.33 -14.95
C VAL A 290 -6.31 0.00 -14.20
N PHE A 291 -5.67 -1.05 -14.75
CA PHE A 291 -5.52 -2.34 -14.07
C PHE A 291 -4.86 -2.21 -12.69
N PHE A 292 -3.86 -1.35 -12.55
CA PHE A 292 -3.21 -1.11 -11.26
C PHE A 292 -4.14 -0.40 -10.27
N GLN A 293 -4.94 0.56 -10.74
CA GLN A 293 -5.93 1.24 -9.91
C GLN A 293 -7.03 0.26 -9.44
N ASP A 294 -7.50 -0.61 -10.33
CA ASP A 294 -8.48 -1.67 -9.98
C ASP A 294 -7.89 -2.68 -9.00
N PHE A 295 -6.63 -3.08 -9.20
CA PHE A 295 -5.90 -3.91 -8.25
C PHE A 295 -5.81 -3.24 -6.87
N ALA A 296 -5.39 -1.98 -6.81
CA ALA A 296 -5.29 -1.20 -5.58
C ALA A 296 -6.63 -1.08 -4.84
N THR A 297 -7.71 -0.73 -5.57
CA THR A 297 -9.04 -0.62 -4.99
C THR A 297 -9.54 -1.96 -4.46
N THR A 298 -9.25 -3.06 -5.15
CA THR A 298 -9.62 -4.42 -4.73
C THR A 298 -8.91 -4.82 -3.45
N PHE A 299 -7.59 -4.61 -3.35
CA PHE A 299 -6.83 -4.90 -2.13
C PHE A 299 -7.25 -4.02 -0.95
N ASN A 300 -7.58 -2.75 -1.18
CA ASN A 300 -8.14 -1.88 -0.13
C ASN A 300 -9.50 -2.38 0.38
N LYS A 301 -10.38 -2.84 -0.53
CA LYS A 301 -11.66 -3.46 -0.15
C LYS A 301 -11.44 -4.77 0.60
N LEU A 302 -10.51 -5.61 0.14
CA LEU A 302 -10.19 -6.87 0.79
C LEU A 302 -9.62 -6.64 2.19
N GLY A 303 -8.71 -5.68 2.36
CA GLY A 303 -8.18 -5.27 3.66
C GLY A 303 -9.27 -4.74 4.60
N SER A 304 -10.22 -3.96 4.07
CA SER A 304 -11.37 -3.49 4.84
C SER A 304 -12.29 -4.64 5.28
N PHE A 305 -12.54 -5.60 4.39
CA PHE A 305 -13.35 -6.79 4.68
C PHE A 305 -12.69 -7.71 5.71
N LEU A 306 -11.41 -8.05 5.52
CA LEU A 306 -10.62 -8.84 6.47
C LEU A 306 -10.48 -8.12 7.81
N GLY A 307 -10.29 -6.81 7.80
CA GLY A 307 -10.32 -5.98 9.01
C GLY A 307 -11.67 -6.01 9.73
N GLY A 308 -12.78 -6.08 8.98
CA GLY A 308 -14.13 -6.28 9.52
C GLY A 308 -14.30 -7.65 10.20
N ILE A 309 -13.77 -8.72 9.59
CA ILE A 309 -13.73 -10.05 10.22
C ILE A 309 -12.88 -10.00 11.50
N GLY A 310 -11.70 -9.38 11.45
CA GLY A 310 -10.86 -9.17 12.63
C GLY A 310 -11.60 -8.45 13.75
N LEU A 311 -12.43 -7.46 13.41
CA LEU A 311 -13.27 -6.75 14.39
C LEU A 311 -14.38 -7.63 14.98
N ALA A 312 -15.00 -8.49 14.18
CA ALA A 312 -16.00 -9.44 14.69
C ALA A 312 -15.36 -10.46 15.64
N VAL A 313 -14.17 -10.98 15.30
CA VAL A 313 -13.40 -11.88 16.16
C VAL A 313 -13.00 -11.16 17.46
N ALA A 314 -12.49 -9.93 17.36
CA ALA A 314 -12.19 -9.07 18.49
C ALA A 314 -13.40 -8.92 19.43
N PHE A 315 -14.57 -8.61 18.87
CA PHE A 315 -15.81 -8.46 19.62
C PHE A 315 -16.17 -9.73 20.40
N ILE A 316 -16.08 -10.90 19.78
CA ILE A 316 -16.39 -12.19 20.42
C ILE A 316 -15.41 -12.49 21.56
N VAL A 317 -14.11 -12.30 21.32
CA VAL A 317 -13.06 -12.55 22.33
C VAL A 317 -13.27 -11.64 23.55
N ILE A 318 -13.53 -10.35 23.31
CA ILE A 318 -13.78 -9.38 24.37
C ILE A 318 -15.06 -9.72 25.12
N PHE A 319 -16.13 -10.09 24.41
CA PHE A 319 -17.39 -10.51 25.02
C PHE A 319 -17.18 -11.69 25.98
N ILE A 320 -16.50 -12.75 25.52
CA ILE A 320 -16.21 -13.94 26.33
C ILE A 320 -15.36 -13.55 27.55
N LEU A 321 -14.34 -12.73 27.34
CA LEU A 321 -13.41 -12.34 28.40
C LEU A 321 -14.10 -11.50 29.49
N VAL A 322 -14.95 -10.54 29.09
CA VAL A 322 -15.75 -9.75 30.04
C VAL A 322 -16.77 -10.63 30.74
N PHE A 323 -17.43 -11.53 30.01
CA PHE A 323 -18.41 -12.46 30.58
C PHE A 323 -17.81 -13.35 31.66
N VAL A 324 -16.67 -14.00 31.39
CA VAL A 324 -15.95 -14.83 32.37
C VAL A 324 -15.51 -14.00 33.58
N ASN A 325 -15.04 -12.76 33.38
CA ASN A 325 -14.64 -11.88 34.48
C ASN A 325 -15.84 -11.53 35.39
N ILE A 326 -17.01 -11.26 34.80
CA ILE A 326 -18.22 -10.96 35.59
C ILE A 326 -18.71 -12.20 36.33
N ILE A 327 -18.74 -13.38 35.68
CA ILE A 327 -19.18 -14.64 36.31
C ILE A 327 -18.30 -15.01 37.51
N THR A 328 -16.98 -14.96 37.34
CA THR A 328 -16.03 -15.28 38.41
C THR A 328 -16.16 -14.32 39.61
N ARG A 329 -16.74 -13.13 39.41
CA ARG A 329 -16.98 -12.12 40.44
C ARG A 329 -18.45 -12.01 40.88
N ARG A 330 -19.33 -12.93 40.47
CA ARG A 330 -20.78 -12.89 40.76
C ARG A 330 -21.09 -12.73 42.26
N ARG A 331 -20.39 -13.47 43.13
CA ARG A 331 -20.54 -13.35 44.60
C ARG A 331 -20.19 -11.96 45.13
N SER A 332 -19.13 -11.34 44.61
CA SER A 332 -18.74 -9.99 45.00
C SER A 332 -19.76 -8.95 44.55
N ILE A 333 -20.33 -9.13 43.35
CA ILE A 333 -21.40 -8.27 42.80
C ILE A 333 -22.66 -8.36 43.67
N GLY A 334 -23.05 -9.56 44.10
CA GLY A 334 -24.18 -9.76 45.02
C GLY A 334 -24.02 -9.04 46.35
N ILE A 335 -22.80 -9.03 46.92
CA ILE A 335 -22.50 -8.27 48.15
C ILE A 335 -22.62 -6.76 47.92
N LEU A 336 -22.08 -6.24 46.81
CA LEU A 336 -22.20 -4.81 46.45
C LEU A 336 -23.67 -4.39 46.31
N GLN A 337 -24.52 -5.24 45.70
CA GLN A 337 -25.95 -5.00 45.58
C GLN A 337 -26.66 -5.04 46.94
N ALA A 338 -26.29 -5.97 47.84
CA ALA A 338 -26.85 -6.05 49.19
C ALA A 338 -26.55 -4.81 50.04
N ILE A 339 -25.42 -4.13 49.81
CA ILE A 339 -25.05 -2.85 50.47
C ILE A 339 -25.81 -1.65 49.86
N GLY A 340 -26.62 -1.87 48.82
CA GLY A 340 -27.48 -0.85 48.21
C GLY A 340 -26.90 -0.18 46.96
N ILE A 341 -25.80 -0.70 46.40
CA ILE A 341 -25.25 -0.19 45.13
C ILE A 341 -26.14 -0.65 43.98
N ARG A 342 -26.60 0.31 43.18
CA ARG A 342 -27.45 0.03 42.01
C ARG A 342 -26.69 -0.82 40.98
N ALA A 343 -27.38 -1.82 40.42
CA ALA A 343 -26.87 -2.67 39.36
C ALA A 343 -26.30 -1.87 38.17
N SER A 344 -26.94 -0.77 37.79
CA SER A 344 -26.46 0.12 36.72
C SER A 344 -25.11 0.79 37.03
N GLY A 345 -24.82 1.10 38.29
CA GLY A 345 -23.51 1.63 38.70
C GLY A 345 -22.41 0.60 38.56
N ILE A 346 -22.71 -0.67 38.89
CA ILE A 346 -21.79 -1.79 38.71
C ILE A 346 -21.52 -2.03 37.22
N GLN A 347 -22.56 -2.00 36.38
CA GLN A 347 -22.45 -2.13 34.92
C GLN A 347 -21.54 -1.04 34.32
N ILE A 348 -21.79 0.23 34.66
CA ILE A 348 -21.00 1.37 34.16
C ILE A 348 -19.53 1.23 34.60
N GLY A 349 -19.28 0.77 35.84
CA GLY A 349 -17.93 0.52 36.34
C GLY A 349 -17.16 -0.50 35.50
N TYR A 350 -17.77 -1.64 35.18
CA TYR A 350 -17.12 -2.66 34.34
C TYR A 350 -16.89 -2.18 32.91
N ILE A 351 -17.86 -1.48 32.31
CA ILE A 351 -17.69 -0.91 30.96
C ILE A 351 -16.55 0.12 30.96
N ALA A 352 -16.52 1.02 31.95
CA ALA A 352 -15.45 2.01 32.09
C ALA A 352 -14.08 1.35 32.27
N GLN A 353 -14.00 0.26 33.04
CA GLN A 353 -12.77 -0.52 33.19
C GLN A 353 -12.32 -1.16 31.85
N SER A 354 -13.24 -1.77 31.11
CA SER A 354 -12.93 -2.34 29.79
C SER A 354 -12.44 -1.28 28.81
N VAL A 355 -13.04 -0.09 28.82
CA VAL A 355 -12.60 1.05 27.99
C VAL A 355 -11.19 1.50 28.39
N LEU A 356 -10.86 1.55 29.69
CA LEU A 356 -9.51 1.88 30.13
C LEU A 356 -8.49 0.86 29.61
N TYR A 357 -8.79 -0.43 29.68
CA TYR A 357 -7.92 -1.46 29.09
C TYR A 357 -7.78 -1.33 27.58
N ALA A 358 -8.86 -0.96 26.89
CA ALA A 358 -8.84 -0.70 25.45
C ALA A 358 -7.88 0.44 25.09
N ILE A 359 -7.97 1.56 25.81
CA ILE A 359 -7.14 2.74 25.57
C ILE A 359 -5.68 2.42 25.84
N VAL A 360 -5.38 1.76 26.95
CA VAL A 360 -4.01 1.34 27.29
C VAL A 360 -3.47 0.35 26.26
N GLY A 361 -4.28 -0.65 25.87
CA GLY A 361 -3.89 -1.63 24.86
C GLY A 361 -3.68 -1.00 23.48
N ALA A 362 -4.53 -0.06 23.08
CA ALA A 362 -4.37 0.68 21.83
C ALA A 362 -3.12 1.58 21.85
N ALA A 363 -2.84 2.26 22.97
CA ALA A 363 -1.65 3.09 23.12
C ALA A 363 -0.36 2.25 23.02
N ILE A 364 -0.31 1.11 23.72
CA ILE A 364 0.83 0.18 23.65
C ILE A 364 0.95 -0.42 22.24
N GLY A 365 -0.16 -0.85 21.63
CA GLY A 365 -0.14 -1.42 20.28
C GLY A 365 0.28 -0.40 19.23
N MET A 366 -0.15 0.85 19.35
CA MET A 366 0.28 1.94 18.46
C MET A 366 1.78 2.21 18.61
N LEU A 367 2.28 2.27 19.85
CA LEU A 367 3.71 2.40 20.13
C LEU A 367 4.49 1.24 19.48
N LEU A 368 4.08 0.00 19.71
CA LEU A 368 4.73 -1.18 19.14
C LEU A 368 4.68 -1.18 17.61
N LEU A 369 3.56 -0.79 17.01
CA LEU A 369 3.39 -0.73 15.57
C LEU A 369 4.43 0.22 14.95
N PHE A 370 4.43 1.49 15.35
CA PHE A 370 5.25 2.52 14.73
C PHE A 370 6.74 2.43 15.10
N THR A 371 7.08 1.88 16.28
CA THR A 371 8.48 1.82 16.73
C THR A 371 9.18 0.51 16.41
N LEU A 372 8.45 -0.61 16.32
CA LEU A 372 9.04 -1.93 16.14
C LEU A 372 8.54 -2.62 14.86
N ILE A 373 7.22 -2.74 14.68
CA ILE A 373 6.65 -3.60 13.65
C ILE A 373 6.81 -2.98 12.26
N GLU A 374 6.38 -1.73 12.06
CA GLU A 374 6.48 -1.04 10.77
C GLU A 374 7.94 -0.87 10.30
N PRO A 375 8.88 -0.38 11.12
CA PRO A 375 10.29 -0.31 10.74
C PRO A 375 10.89 -1.69 10.37
N TYR A 376 10.48 -2.76 11.06
CA TYR A 376 10.91 -4.11 10.73
C TYR A 376 10.46 -4.54 9.32
N PHE A 377 9.20 -4.30 8.95
CA PHE A 377 8.70 -4.62 7.61
C PHE A 377 9.22 -3.70 6.51
N ILE A 378 9.63 -2.47 6.83
CA ILE A 378 10.33 -1.59 5.89
C ILE A 378 11.75 -2.13 5.61
N ALA A 379 12.46 -2.60 6.64
CA ALA A 379 13.80 -3.17 6.49
C ALA A 379 13.80 -4.57 5.85
N TYR A 380 12.78 -5.38 6.16
CA TYR A 380 12.62 -6.74 5.68
C TYR A 380 11.23 -6.93 5.05
N PRO A 381 11.00 -6.37 3.84
CA PRO A 381 9.72 -6.49 3.16
C PRO A 381 9.43 -7.95 2.80
N ILE A 382 8.14 -8.31 2.81
CA ILE A 382 7.69 -9.61 2.32
C ILE A 382 7.84 -9.62 0.80
N ASP A 383 8.61 -10.56 0.27
CA ASP A 383 8.80 -10.70 -1.17
C ASP A 383 7.57 -11.34 -1.84
N PHE A 384 6.62 -10.51 -2.29
CA PHE A 384 5.57 -10.98 -3.17
C PHE A 384 6.05 -10.95 -4.64
N PRO A 385 5.61 -11.90 -5.48
CA PRO A 385 6.01 -11.97 -6.89
C PRO A 385 5.76 -10.67 -7.69
N PHE A 386 4.80 -9.88 -7.23
CA PHE A 386 4.35 -8.64 -7.87
C PHE A 386 4.56 -7.40 -6.98
N SER A 387 5.00 -7.52 -5.73
CA SER A 387 5.24 -6.34 -4.87
C SER A 387 6.24 -6.60 -3.75
N ASN A 388 6.94 -5.58 -3.26
CA ASN A 388 7.56 -5.63 -1.94
C ASN A 388 6.48 -5.32 -0.89
N GLY A 389 5.98 -6.36 -0.25
CA GLY A 389 4.97 -6.27 0.79
C GLY A 389 5.50 -5.61 2.04
N ILE A 390 5.23 -4.31 2.17
CA ILE A 390 5.49 -3.56 3.40
C ILE A 390 4.23 -3.53 4.28
N LEU A 391 4.40 -3.13 5.53
CA LEU A 391 3.29 -2.76 6.41
C LEU A 391 3.24 -1.24 6.44
N THR A 392 2.14 -0.66 5.96
CA THR A 392 1.91 0.79 6.03
C THR A 392 0.58 1.05 6.71
N VAL A 393 0.60 1.88 7.74
CA VAL A 393 -0.60 2.27 8.48
C VAL A 393 -0.47 3.75 8.79
N SER A 394 -1.42 4.56 8.31
CA SER A 394 -1.38 5.99 8.65
C SER A 394 -1.73 6.21 10.12
N PHE A 395 -1.17 7.25 10.73
CA PHE A 395 -1.49 7.61 12.12
C PHE A 395 -3.01 7.82 12.30
N ILE A 396 -3.67 8.44 11.31
CA ILE A 396 -5.11 8.67 11.33
C ILE A 396 -5.87 7.34 11.29
N GLU A 397 -5.49 6.39 10.43
CA GLU A 397 -6.09 5.05 10.41
C GLU A 397 -5.93 4.34 11.75
N ALA A 398 -4.75 4.43 12.36
CA ALA A 398 -4.50 3.83 13.66
C ALA A 398 -5.44 4.39 14.74
N VAL A 399 -5.62 5.72 14.78
CA VAL A 399 -6.57 6.38 15.69
C VAL A 399 -8.01 5.96 15.40
N VAL A 400 -8.42 5.92 14.14
CA VAL A 400 -9.78 5.49 13.76
C VAL A 400 -10.05 4.05 14.21
N LYS A 401 -9.11 3.13 13.98
CA LYS A 401 -9.24 1.73 14.44
C LYS A 401 -9.28 1.63 15.96
N ALA A 402 -8.57 2.50 16.68
CA ALA A 402 -8.61 2.52 18.15
C ALA A 402 -10.00 2.95 18.65
N LEU A 403 -10.60 3.97 18.01
CA LEU A 403 -11.97 4.40 18.32
C LEU A 403 -12.99 3.30 18.01
N VAL A 404 -12.87 2.64 16.86
CA VAL A 404 -13.74 1.50 16.49
C VAL A 404 -13.64 0.37 17.51
N LEU A 405 -12.42 0.04 17.97
CA LEU A 405 -12.19 -0.95 19.01
C LEU A 405 -12.87 -0.57 20.33
N VAL A 406 -12.74 0.70 20.77
CA VAL A 406 -13.41 1.19 21.98
C VAL A 406 -14.93 1.06 21.86
N VAL A 407 -15.52 1.43 20.73
CA VAL A 407 -16.96 1.27 20.49
C VAL A 407 -17.37 -0.21 20.53
N ALA A 408 -16.61 -1.08 19.86
CA ALA A 408 -16.87 -2.53 19.89
C ALA A 408 -16.82 -3.09 21.31
N ILE A 409 -15.89 -2.63 22.14
CA ILE A 409 -15.75 -3.05 23.55
C ILE A 409 -16.93 -2.59 24.40
N ILE A 410 -17.41 -1.37 24.20
CA ILE A 410 -18.58 -0.87 24.92
C ILE A 410 -19.80 -1.75 24.60
N LEU A 411 -20.01 -2.07 23.31
CA LEU A 411 -21.09 -2.94 22.86
C LEU A 411 -20.95 -4.37 23.41
N ALA A 412 -19.74 -4.95 23.31
CA ALA A 412 -19.45 -6.30 23.78
C ALA A 412 -19.61 -6.42 25.32
N SER A 413 -19.19 -5.40 26.07
CA SER A 413 -19.25 -5.40 27.54
C SER A 413 -20.67 -5.17 28.06
N PHE A 414 -21.53 -4.51 27.27
CA PHE A 414 -22.89 -4.18 27.70
C PHE A 414 -23.79 -5.41 27.83
N ILE A 415 -23.68 -6.36 26.89
CA ILE A 415 -24.51 -7.58 26.83
C ILE A 415 -24.36 -8.47 28.08
N PRO A 416 -23.14 -8.95 28.45
CA PRO A 416 -22.98 -9.86 29.59
C PRO A 416 -23.28 -9.16 30.91
N ALA A 417 -22.93 -7.87 31.03
CA ALA A 417 -23.25 -7.08 32.21
C ALA A 417 -24.77 -6.99 32.43
N ARG A 418 -25.56 -6.77 31.37
CA ARG A 418 -27.03 -6.70 31.48
C ARG A 418 -27.66 -8.06 31.79
N LEU A 419 -27.13 -9.15 31.25
CA LEU A 419 -27.61 -10.52 31.49
C LEU A 419 -27.44 -10.93 32.96
N ILE A 420 -26.24 -10.75 33.51
CA ILE A 420 -25.91 -11.24 34.87
C ILE A 420 -26.57 -10.37 35.95
N LEU A 421 -26.72 -9.07 35.71
CA LEU A 421 -27.32 -8.14 36.67
C LEU A 421 -28.85 -8.23 36.79
N ARG A 422 -29.51 -9.00 35.91
CA ARG A 422 -30.95 -9.30 35.98
C ARG A 422 -31.28 -10.53 36.81
N GLN A 423 -30.29 -11.30 37.24
CA GLN A 423 -30.50 -12.48 38.08
C GLN A 423 -30.81 -12.06 39.53
N GLU A 424 -31.65 -12.83 40.23
CA GLU A 424 -32.05 -12.50 41.59
C GLU A 424 -30.84 -12.44 42.54
N ILE A 425 -30.86 -11.46 43.45
CA ILE A 425 -29.79 -11.17 44.41
C ILE A 425 -29.48 -12.41 45.27
N VAL A 426 -30.50 -13.23 45.56
CA VAL A 426 -30.39 -14.46 46.35
C VAL A 426 -29.51 -15.50 45.64
N ASP A 427 -29.72 -15.72 44.34
CA ASP A 427 -28.92 -16.67 43.54
C ASP A 427 -27.48 -16.17 43.34
N ALA A 428 -27.30 -14.85 43.18
CA ALA A 428 -25.98 -14.25 43.05
C ALA A 428 -25.13 -14.40 44.33
N VAL A 429 -25.75 -14.37 45.52
CA VAL A 429 -25.07 -14.56 46.81
C VAL A 429 -24.82 -16.03 47.10
N LEU A 430 -25.75 -16.92 46.74
CA LEU A 430 -25.63 -18.37 46.93
C LEU A 430 -24.72 -19.06 45.90
N GLY A 431 -24.32 -18.36 44.84
CA GLY A 431 -23.42 -18.87 43.81
C GLY A 431 -24.01 -19.97 42.94
N ARG A 432 -25.35 -20.02 42.83
CA ARG A 432 -26.10 -21.03 42.07
C ARG A 432 -26.69 -20.41 40.81
#